data_AF-A0A2H0QB40-F1
#
_entry.id   AF-A0A2H0QB40-F1
#
_cell.length_a   1.000
_cell.length_b   1.000
_cell.length_c   1.000
_cell.angle_alpha   90.00
_cell.angle_beta   90.00
_cell.angle_gamma   90.00
#
_symmetry.space_group_name_H-M   'P 1'
#
loop_
_entity.id
_entity.type
_entity.pdbx_description
1 polymer ?
#
loop_
_entity_poly.entity_id
_entity_poly.type
_entity_poly.pdbx_seq_one_letter_code
_entity_poly.pdbx_strand_id
1 'polypeptide(L)'
;MHVAPMGIASFEQIPLKRNVLEHEKATAHRLLKANFELVAKSLKLSDVLGIEVNIFSDHRAEFLMAETAISIFLKCPIDLNNKIFNCTSELIASQFMDEYAKNTADDYSSMVEKLSSKILKLLIALEVRVSSPWELGGKEEFFVVVNEFFPDGGCDYFRKSYASYFASPLATRF
;
A
#
# COMPACT_ATOMS: atom_id res chain seq x y z
N MET A 1 47.51 19.77 -7.12
CA MET A 1 46.49 19.27 -6.17
C MET A 1 45.90 18.00 -6.76
N HIS A 2 46.19 16.83 -6.17
CA HIS A 2 45.54 15.58 -6.54
C HIS A 2 44.24 15.48 -5.74
N VAL A 3 43.10 15.49 -6.44
CA VAL A 3 41.79 15.26 -5.83
C VAL A 3 41.59 13.75 -5.80
N ALA A 4 41.47 13.17 -4.61
CA ALA A 4 41.12 11.77 -4.43
C ALA A 4 39.68 11.53 -4.93
N PRO A 5 39.37 10.40 -5.59
CA PRO A 5 38.02 10.10 -6.02
C PRO A 5 37.14 9.85 -4.78
N MET A 6 36.04 10.58 -4.66
CA MET A 6 35.02 10.32 -3.65
C MET A 6 34.45 8.91 -3.90
N GLY A 7 34.69 8.01 -2.95
CA GLY A 7 34.12 6.69 -2.93
C GLY A 7 32.60 6.80 -2.98
N ILE A 8 32.01 6.10 -3.95
CA ILE A 8 30.58 5.78 -3.94
C ILE A 8 30.38 4.97 -2.66
N ALA A 9 29.70 5.56 -1.67
CA ALA A 9 29.28 4.82 -0.49
C ALA A 9 28.37 3.69 -0.99
N SER A 10 28.88 2.46 -0.98
CA SER A 10 28.04 1.29 -1.14
C SER A 10 27.04 1.34 0.01
N PHE A 11 25.77 1.55 -0.30
CA PHE A 11 24.70 1.35 0.66
C PHE A 11 24.66 -0.16 0.95
N GLU A 12 25.49 -0.60 1.89
CA GLU A 12 25.31 -1.89 2.54
C GLU A 12 23.90 -1.89 3.12
N GLN A 13 23.02 -2.72 2.56
CA GLN A 13 21.74 -3.04 3.17
C GLN A 13 22.05 -3.70 4.52
N ILE A 14 22.09 -2.90 5.59
CA ILE A 14 22.25 -3.42 6.94
C ILE A 14 21.02 -4.30 7.21
N PRO A 15 21.19 -5.63 7.42
CA PRO A 15 20.07 -6.50 7.73
C PRO A 15 19.44 -6.01 9.04
N LEU A 16 18.15 -5.68 9.01
CA LEU A 16 17.39 -5.36 10.22
C LEU A 16 17.54 -6.52 11.21
N LYS A 17 18.00 -6.23 12.43
CA LYS A 17 17.99 -7.21 13.52
C LYS A 17 16.56 -7.76 13.65
N ARG A 18 16.38 -9.09 13.72
CA ARG A 18 15.06 -9.78 13.78
C ARG A 18 14.03 -9.11 14.72
N ASN A 19 14.46 -8.59 15.87
CA ASN A 19 13.56 -7.93 16.84
C ASN A 19 13.01 -6.58 16.37
N VAL A 20 13.74 -5.86 15.51
CA VAL A 20 13.29 -4.59 14.92
C VAL A 20 12.20 -4.87 13.89
N LEU A 21 12.39 -5.90 13.07
CA LEU A 21 11.42 -6.31 12.05
C LEU A 21 10.08 -6.77 12.65
N GLU A 22 10.09 -7.52 13.75
CA GLU A 22 8.84 -7.93 14.43
C GLU A 22 8.12 -6.74 15.08
N HIS A 23 8.86 -5.78 15.64
CA HIS A 23 8.28 -4.55 16.18
C HIS A 23 7.66 -3.66 15.08
N GLU A 24 8.34 -3.51 13.95
CA GLU A 24 7.85 -2.76 12.79
C GLU A 24 6.57 -3.38 12.23
N LYS A 25 6.52 -4.71 12.06
CA LYS A 25 5.30 -5.44 11.66
C LYS A 25 4.14 -5.19 12.62
N ALA A 26 4.37 -5.35 13.93
CA ALA A 26 3.34 -5.14 14.93
C ALA A 26 2.84 -3.68 14.97
N THR A 27 3.72 -2.72 14.72
CA THR A 27 3.37 -1.30 14.68
C THR A 27 2.58 -0.95 13.43
N ALA A 28 3.05 -1.39 12.25
CA ALA A 28 2.35 -1.18 10.99
C ALA A 28 0.95 -1.82 10.98
N HIS A 29 0.80 -3.03 11.52
CA HIS A 29 -0.51 -3.69 11.61
C HIS A 29 -1.48 -2.90 12.50
N ARG A 30 -1.01 -2.43 13.67
CA ARG A 30 -1.81 -1.60 14.57
C ARG A 30 -2.24 -0.29 13.90
N LEU A 31 -1.35 0.36 13.15
CA LEU A 31 -1.67 1.58 12.39
C LEU A 31 -2.73 1.32 11.32
N LEU A 32 -2.57 0.26 10.51
CA LEU A 32 -3.55 -0.12 9.49
C LEU A 32 -4.93 -0.39 10.10
N LYS A 33 -4.97 -1.19 11.17
CA LYS A 33 -6.21 -1.53 11.86
C LYS A 33 -6.89 -0.29 12.44
N ALA A 34 -6.15 0.54 13.18
CA ALA A 34 -6.69 1.77 13.76
C ALA A 34 -7.24 2.71 12.69
N ASN A 35 -6.52 2.86 11.57
CA ASN A 35 -6.98 3.69 10.46
C ASN A 35 -8.29 3.17 9.86
N PHE A 36 -8.35 1.87 9.55
CA PHE A 36 -9.52 1.25 8.93
C PHE A 36 -10.74 1.26 9.86
N GLU A 37 -10.56 1.05 11.17
CA GLU A 37 -11.64 1.17 12.14
C GLU A 37 -12.19 2.60 12.22
N LEU A 38 -11.32 3.61 12.17
CA LEU A 38 -11.72 5.01 12.20
C LEU A 38 -12.55 5.35 10.95
N VAL A 39 -12.05 5.03 9.76
CA VAL A 39 -12.74 5.32 8.50
C VAL A 39 -14.06 4.55 8.42
N ALA A 40 -14.11 3.28 8.83
CA ALA A 40 -15.35 2.49 8.85
C ALA A 40 -16.42 3.11 9.77
N LYS A 41 -16.03 3.60 10.95
CA LYS A 41 -16.93 4.27 11.90
C LYS A 41 -17.43 5.60 11.34
N SER A 42 -16.56 6.38 10.70
CA SER A 42 -16.93 7.64 10.05
C SER A 42 -17.93 7.42 8.92
N LEU A 43 -17.70 6.43 8.06
CA LEU A 43 -18.63 6.03 6.99
C LEU A 43 -19.97 5.55 7.57
N LYS A 44 -19.95 4.71 8.61
CA LYS A 44 -21.21 4.25 9.23
C LYS A 44 -22.00 5.41 9.82
N LEU A 45 -21.33 6.37 10.44
CA LEU A 45 -21.98 7.58 10.95
C LEU A 45 -22.57 8.42 9.80
N SER A 46 -21.86 8.54 8.68
CA SER A 46 -22.35 9.16 7.43
C SER A 46 -23.67 8.52 6.99
N ASP A 47 -23.69 7.19 6.89
CA ASP A 47 -24.84 6.41 6.44
C ASP A 47 -26.05 6.61 7.37
N VAL A 48 -25.82 6.57 8.68
CA VAL A 48 -26.89 6.78 9.70
C VAL A 48 -27.46 8.19 9.63
N LEU A 49 -26.62 9.20 9.39
CA LEU A 49 -27.06 10.59 9.32
C LEU A 49 -27.69 10.95 7.97
N GLY A 50 -27.60 10.07 6.96
CA GLY A 50 -28.04 10.36 5.60
C GLY A 50 -27.27 11.52 4.96
N ILE A 51 -26.06 11.79 5.45
CA ILE A 51 -25.17 12.83 4.93
C ILE A 51 -24.18 12.12 4.01
N GLU A 52 -24.00 12.62 2.80
CA GLU A 52 -22.79 12.28 2.04
C GLU A 52 -21.63 12.98 2.73
N VAL A 53 -20.89 12.28 3.59
CA VAL A 53 -19.61 12.80 4.03
C VAL A 53 -18.72 12.83 2.79
N ASN A 54 -18.27 14.03 2.43
CA ASN A 54 -17.25 14.27 1.40
C ASN A 54 -15.88 13.73 1.89
N ILE A 55 -15.81 12.44 2.18
CA ILE A 55 -14.59 11.63 2.35
C ILE A 55 -13.76 11.65 1.05
N PHE A 56 -14.27 12.27 -0.01
CA PHE A 56 -13.85 12.11 -1.40
C PHE A 56 -13.24 13.37 -2.03
N SER A 57 -13.06 14.48 -1.32
CA SER A 57 -12.27 15.58 -1.89
C SER A 57 -10.77 15.24 -1.97
N ASP A 58 -10.30 14.38 -1.05
CA ASP A 58 -8.96 13.77 -1.09
C ASP A 58 -9.01 12.38 -0.42
N HIS A 59 -9.14 11.33 -1.23
CA HIS A 59 -9.24 9.93 -0.76
C HIS A 59 -8.04 9.48 0.11
N ARG A 60 -6.91 10.19 0.04
CA ARG A 60 -5.70 9.86 0.81
C ARG A 60 -5.70 10.49 2.20
N ALA A 61 -6.38 11.62 2.39
CA ALA A 61 -6.40 12.35 3.66
C ALA A 61 -6.91 11.50 4.83
N GLU A 62 -7.82 10.57 4.55
CA GLU A 62 -8.40 9.68 5.56
C GLU A 62 -7.54 8.44 5.85
N PHE A 63 -6.48 8.19 5.06
CA PHE A 63 -5.61 7.00 5.18
C PHE A 63 -4.16 7.34 5.61
N LEU A 64 -3.95 8.48 6.28
CA LEU A 64 -2.61 8.95 6.71
C LEU A 64 -1.86 7.97 7.62
N MET A 65 -2.55 7.21 8.49
CA MET A 65 -1.88 6.20 9.32
C MET A 65 -1.47 4.98 8.49
N ALA A 66 -2.24 4.64 7.44
CA ALA A 66 -1.83 3.64 6.47
C ALA A 66 -0.60 4.09 5.68
N GLU A 67 -0.51 5.36 5.28
CA GLU A 67 0.69 5.94 4.66
C GLU A 67 1.93 5.86 5.57
N THR A 68 1.74 6.06 6.88
CA THR A 68 2.79 5.85 7.88
C THR A 68 3.23 4.39 7.92
N ALA A 69 2.29 3.43 7.87
CA ALA A 69 2.60 2.01 7.81
C ALA A 69 3.38 1.62 6.53
N ILE A 70 3.03 2.22 5.38
CA ILE A 70 3.78 2.06 4.12
C ILE A 70 5.22 2.57 4.29
N SER A 71 5.39 3.74 4.91
CA SER A 71 6.71 4.38 5.10
C SER A 71 7.65 3.55 5.97
N ILE A 72 7.12 2.83 6.97
CA ILE A 72 7.91 1.91 7.82
C ILE A 72 8.59 0.82 6.99
N PHE A 73 7.88 0.26 6.00
CA PHE A 73 8.40 -0.86 5.20
C PHE A 73 9.15 -0.42 3.96
N LEU A 74 8.63 0.53 3.20
CA LEU A 74 9.26 0.89 1.94
C LEU A 74 10.54 1.73 2.14
N LYS A 75 10.78 2.30 3.33
CA LYS A 75 12.04 2.98 3.74
C LYS A 75 12.62 3.99 2.73
N CYS A 76 11.81 4.60 1.87
CA CYS A 76 12.36 5.26 0.68
C CYS A 76 12.56 6.77 0.80
N PRO A 77 13.67 7.30 0.24
CA PRO A 77 13.80 8.71 -0.10
C PRO A 77 12.74 9.11 -1.12
N ILE A 78 12.22 10.34 -0.96
CA ILE A 78 11.01 10.87 -1.59
C ILE A 78 11.00 10.82 -3.14
N ASP A 79 12.16 10.79 -3.81
CA ASP A 79 12.24 10.95 -5.28
C ASP A 79 12.17 9.66 -6.11
N LEU A 80 12.75 8.54 -5.66
CA LEU A 80 12.82 7.30 -6.45
C LEU A 80 11.55 6.44 -6.31
N ASN A 81 10.77 6.65 -5.24
CA ASN A 81 9.70 5.75 -4.84
C ASN A 81 8.36 6.41 -4.54
N ASN A 82 8.21 7.67 -4.93
CA ASN A 82 6.92 8.35 -4.86
C ASN A 82 5.84 7.57 -5.64
N LYS A 83 6.20 6.89 -6.74
CA LYS A 83 5.24 6.09 -7.52
C LYS A 83 4.78 4.82 -6.81
N ILE A 84 5.68 3.98 -6.29
CA ILE A 84 5.29 2.77 -5.52
C ILE A 84 4.48 3.17 -4.30
N PHE A 85 4.96 4.17 -3.56
CA PHE A 85 4.26 4.71 -2.39
C PHE A 85 2.85 5.16 -2.75
N ASN A 86 2.71 6.06 -3.74
CA ASN A 86 1.40 6.57 -4.16
C ASN A 86 0.49 5.45 -4.67
N CYS A 87 1.00 4.51 -5.49
CA CYS A 87 0.21 3.38 -5.98
C CYS A 87 -0.26 2.47 -4.83
N THR A 88 0.59 2.27 -3.82
CA THR A 88 0.25 1.46 -2.64
C THR A 88 -0.81 2.15 -1.79
N SER A 89 -0.68 3.47 -1.56
CA SER A 89 -1.69 4.27 -0.84
C SER A 89 -3.05 4.22 -1.55
N GLU A 90 -3.07 4.44 -2.87
CA GLU A 90 -4.28 4.39 -3.69
C GLU A 90 -4.92 3.00 -3.68
N LEU A 91 -4.11 1.94 -3.78
CA LEU A 91 -4.59 0.56 -3.68
C LEU A 91 -5.24 0.30 -2.32
N ILE A 92 -4.60 0.70 -1.21
CA ILE A 92 -5.13 0.51 0.14
C ILE A 92 -6.48 1.20 0.32
N ALA A 93 -6.56 2.50 -0.03
CA ALA A 93 -7.78 3.27 0.10
C ALA A 93 -8.91 2.64 -0.74
N SER A 94 -8.61 2.30 -1.98
CA SER A 94 -9.61 1.75 -2.89
C SER A 94 -10.05 0.32 -2.51
N GLN A 95 -9.14 -0.52 -2.00
CA GLN A 95 -9.49 -1.84 -1.45
C GLN A 95 -10.41 -1.71 -0.25
N PHE A 96 -10.12 -0.78 0.65
CA PHE A 96 -10.96 -0.55 1.82
C PHE A 96 -12.38 -0.14 1.40
N MET A 97 -12.51 0.83 0.49
CA MET A 97 -13.83 1.30 0.05
C MET A 97 -14.64 0.23 -0.68
N ASP A 98 -13.99 -0.58 -1.54
CA ASP A 98 -14.64 -1.68 -2.26
C ASP A 98 -15.12 -2.79 -1.30
N GLU A 99 -14.29 -3.16 -0.31
CA GLU A 99 -14.69 -4.10 0.73
C GLU A 99 -15.81 -3.52 1.60
N TYR A 100 -15.73 -2.24 1.99
CA TYR A 100 -16.76 -1.59 2.80
C TYR A 100 -18.12 -1.62 2.09
N ALA A 101 -18.18 -1.29 0.80
CA ALA A 101 -19.41 -1.31 0.02
C ALA A 101 -20.06 -2.70 -0.12
N LYS A 102 -19.27 -3.77 -0.02
CA LYS A 102 -19.75 -5.17 -0.10
C LYS A 102 -20.22 -5.74 1.23
N ASN A 103 -19.80 -5.15 2.35
CA ASN A 103 -20.13 -5.64 3.68
C ASN A 103 -21.36 -4.89 4.21
N THR A 104 -22.32 -5.63 4.79
CA THR A 104 -23.49 -5.02 5.45
C THR A 104 -23.06 -4.25 6.70
N ALA A 105 -23.75 -3.13 6.98
CA ALA A 105 -23.35 -2.10 7.94
C ALA A 105 -23.06 -2.52 9.40
N ASP A 106 -23.35 -3.76 9.81
CA ASP A 106 -23.36 -4.16 11.21
C ASP A 106 -22.10 -4.85 11.73
N ASP A 107 -21.21 -5.38 10.89
CA ASP A 107 -19.93 -5.93 11.37
C ASP A 107 -18.75 -5.74 10.39
N TYR A 108 -18.17 -4.54 10.42
CA TYR A 108 -16.92 -4.22 9.71
C TYR A 108 -15.67 -4.76 10.42
N SER A 109 -15.78 -5.33 11.62
CA SER A 109 -14.62 -5.79 12.41
C SER A 109 -13.87 -6.91 11.68
N SER A 110 -14.63 -7.86 11.11
CA SER A 110 -14.05 -8.97 10.33
C SER A 110 -13.34 -8.47 9.08
N MET A 111 -13.94 -7.51 8.37
CA MET A 111 -13.37 -6.87 7.18
C MET A 111 -12.06 -6.17 7.52
N VAL A 112 -12.05 -5.35 8.58
CA VAL A 112 -10.86 -4.62 9.02
C VAL A 112 -9.71 -5.57 9.37
N GLU A 113 -9.98 -6.63 10.13
CA GLU A 113 -8.94 -7.58 10.55
C GLU A 113 -8.33 -8.31 9.33
N LYS A 114 -9.20 -8.79 8.42
CA LYS A 114 -8.76 -9.47 7.19
C LYS A 114 -7.97 -8.54 6.28
N LEU A 115 -8.47 -7.34 6.01
CA LEU A 115 -7.84 -6.40 5.10
C LEU A 115 -6.52 -5.86 5.67
N SER A 116 -6.48 -5.47 6.94
CA SER A 116 -5.24 -4.99 7.60
C SER A 116 -4.14 -6.06 7.57
N SER A 117 -4.49 -7.32 7.85
CA SER A 117 -3.54 -8.44 7.77
C SER A 117 -3.07 -8.71 6.34
N LYS A 118 -3.97 -8.60 5.36
CA LYS A 118 -3.65 -8.79 3.94
C LYS A 118 -2.72 -7.69 3.42
N ILE A 119 -3.01 -6.43 3.75
CA ILE A 119 -2.17 -5.28 3.39
C ILE A 119 -0.81 -5.37 4.07
N LEU A 120 -0.73 -5.77 5.34
CA LEU A 120 0.57 -5.97 6.00
C LEU A 120 1.45 -6.98 5.24
N LYS A 121 0.88 -8.11 4.80
CA LYS A 121 1.61 -9.10 4.01
C LYS A 121 2.04 -8.55 2.65
N LEU A 122 1.20 -7.75 2.01
CA LEU A 122 1.56 -7.04 0.77
C LEU A 122 2.76 -6.13 1.01
N LEU A 123 2.74 -5.28 2.04
CA LEU A 123 3.82 -4.33 2.33
C LEU A 123 5.16 -5.03 2.58
N ILE A 124 5.14 -6.15 3.31
CA ILE A 124 6.32 -6.99 3.53
C ILE A 124 6.82 -7.56 2.19
N ALA A 125 5.93 -8.08 1.34
CA ALA A 125 6.33 -8.63 0.06
C ALA A 125 6.89 -7.57 -0.89
N LEU A 126 6.33 -6.36 -0.88
CA LEU A 126 6.81 -5.23 -1.68
C LEU A 126 8.21 -4.79 -1.25
N GLU A 127 8.47 -4.69 0.06
CA GLU A 127 9.79 -4.35 0.61
C GLU A 127 10.87 -5.35 0.19
N VAL A 128 10.55 -6.64 0.20
CA VAL A 128 11.51 -7.70 -0.12
C VAL A 128 11.78 -7.81 -1.62
N ARG A 129 10.75 -7.60 -2.46
CA ARG A 129 10.79 -8.01 -3.87
C ARG A 129 10.90 -6.88 -4.86
N VAL A 130 10.49 -5.67 -4.48
CA VAL A 130 10.61 -4.52 -5.39
C VAL A 130 11.90 -3.79 -5.08
N SER A 131 12.88 -3.98 -5.95
CA SER A 131 14.24 -3.48 -5.77
C SER A 131 14.66 -2.50 -6.86
N SER A 132 13.95 -2.53 -7.99
CA SER A 132 14.24 -1.72 -9.15
C SER A 132 13.52 -0.36 -9.10
N PRO A 133 14.11 0.73 -9.64
CA PRO A 133 13.40 1.97 -9.89
C PRO A 133 12.13 1.75 -10.73
N TRP A 134 11.09 2.55 -10.52
CA TRP A 134 9.78 2.38 -11.18
C TRP A 134 9.88 2.23 -12.71
N GLU A 135 10.63 3.13 -13.37
CA GLU A 135 10.82 3.14 -14.84
C GLU A 135 11.80 2.08 -15.35
N LEU A 136 12.49 1.36 -14.47
CA LEU A 136 13.52 0.37 -14.79
C LEU A 136 13.13 -1.04 -14.31
N GLY A 137 11.85 -1.39 -14.38
CA GLY A 137 11.34 -2.72 -14.00
C GLY A 137 10.63 -2.76 -12.64
N GLY A 138 10.75 -1.71 -11.81
CA GLY A 138 10.10 -1.65 -10.50
C GLY A 138 8.58 -1.64 -10.60
N LYS A 139 8.03 -1.05 -11.66
CA LYS A 139 6.60 -1.11 -11.99
C LYS A 139 6.13 -2.55 -12.17
N GLU A 140 6.88 -3.35 -12.93
CA GLU A 140 6.55 -4.73 -13.23
C GLU A 140 6.62 -5.60 -11.99
N GLU A 141 7.72 -5.49 -11.23
CA GLU A 141 7.91 -6.13 -9.92
C GLU A 141 6.73 -5.84 -8.98
N PHE A 142 6.35 -4.56 -8.88
CA PHE A 142 5.23 -4.11 -8.06
C PHE A 142 3.91 -4.78 -8.45
N PHE A 143 3.55 -4.77 -9.73
CA PHE A 143 2.28 -5.36 -10.16
C PHE A 143 2.26 -6.89 -10.07
N VAL A 144 3.40 -7.57 -10.25
CA VAL A 144 3.50 -9.02 -9.98
C VAL A 144 3.14 -9.30 -8.53
N VAL A 145 3.75 -8.57 -7.59
CA VAL A 145 3.45 -8.73 -6.16
C VAL A 145 1.98 -8.42 -5.88
N VAL A 146 1.44 -7.30 -6.37
CA VAL A 146 0.03 -6.93 -6.17
C VAL A 146 -0.92 -8.02 -6.66
N ASN A 147 -0.67 -8.61 -7.84
CA ASN A 147 -1.53 -9.66 -8.40
C ASN A 147 -1.54 -10.96 -7.57
N GLU A 148 -0.49 -11.26 -6.84
CA GLU A 148 -0.48 -12.43 -5.96
C GLU A 148 -1.43 -12.27 -4.77
N PHE A 149 -1.56 -11.04 -4.25
CA PHE A 149 -2.49 -10.74 -3.15
C PHE A 149 -3.89 -10.41 -3.67
N PHE A 150 -3.98 -9.78 -4.83
CA PHE A 150 -5.22 -9.34 -5.45
C PHE A 150 -5.25 -9.78 -6.92
N PRO A 151 -5.62 -11.05 -7.21
CA PRO A 151 -5.58 -11.61 -8.56
C PRO A 151 -6.39 -10.84 -9.60
N ASP A 152 -7.45 -10.18 -9.15
CA ASP A 152 -8.29 -9.32 -9.98
C ASP A 152 -7.71 -7.90 -10.15
N GLY A 153 -6.46 -7.65 -9.77
CA GLY A 153 -5.83 -6.32 -9.79
C GLY A 153 -6.28 -5.41 -8.65
N GLY A 154 -6.90 -5.95 -7.60
CA GLY A 154 -7.42 -5.18 -6.48
C GLY A 154 -8.86 -4.75 -6.71
N CYS A 155 -9.05 -3.52 -7.17
CA CYS A 155 -10.37 -2.87 -7.30
C CYS A 155 -10.56 -2.26 -8.68
N ASP A 156 -11.80 -1.90 -9.00
CA ASP A 156 -12.16 -1.26 -10.27
C ASP A 156 -11.38 0.01 -10.57
N TYR A 157 -11.19 0.88 -9.58
CA TYR A 157 -10.42 2.11 -9.77
C TYR A 157 -8.98 1.80 -10.19
N PHE A 158 -8.30 0.94 -9.43
CA PHE A 158 -6.91 0.59 -9.69
C PHE A 158 -6.76 -0.16 -11.02
N ARG A 159 -7.68 -1.08 -11.32
CA ARG A 159 -7.75 -1.77 -12.62
C ARG A 159 -7.90 -0.80 -13.77
N LYS A 160 -8.78 0.21 -13.67
CA LYS A 160 -9.00 1.21 -14.73
C LYS A 160 -7.77 2.08 -14.93
N SER A 161 -7.17 2.56 -13.84
CA SER A 161 -5.99 3.42 -13.87
C SER A 161 -4.75 2.72 -14.46
N TYR A 162 -4.68 1.39 -14.37
CA TYR A 162 -3.59 0.58 -14.91
C TYR A 162 -4.07 -0.47 -15.92
N ALA A 163 -5.19 -0.22 -16.59
CA ALA A 163 -5.86 -1.19 -17.46
C ALA A 163 -4.96 -1.68 -18.61
N SER A 164 -4.15 -0.78 -19.19
CA SER A 164 -3.20 -1.13 -20.25
C SER A 164 -2.14 -2.13 -19.78
N TYR A 165 -1.74 -2.05 -18.51
CA TYR A 165 -0.82 -3.01 -17.91
C TYR A 165 -1.53 -4.36 -17.66
N PHE A 166 -2.76 -4.33 -17.15
CA PHE A 166 -3.53 -5.54 -16.84
C PHE A 166 -4.20 -6.21 -18.06
N ALA A 167 -4.28 -5.55 -19.21
CA ALA A 167 -4.85 -6.10 -20.45
C ALA A 167 -3.86 -6.96 -21.24
N SER A 168 -2.54 -6.77 -21.07
CA SER A 168 -1.53 -7.57 -21.77
C SER A 168 -1.44 -8.98 -21.17
N PRO A 169 -1.31 -10.08 -21.94
CA PRO A 169 -1.03 -11.40 -21.38
C PRO A 169 0.23 -11.40 -20.49
N LEU A 170 0.22 -12.13 -19.37
CA LEU A 170 1.38 -12.23 -18.44
C LEU A 170 2.69 -12.58 -19.17
N ALA A 171 2.62 -13.45 -20.19
CA ALA A 171 3.76 -13.85 -21.02
C ALA A 171 4.30 -12.78 -21.99
N THR A 172 3.58 -11.66 -22.14
CA THR A 172 3.94 -10.52 -23.00
C THR A 172 4.16 -9.22 -22.22
N ARG A 173 4.10 -9.29 -20.88
CA ARG A 173 4.39 -8.15 -19.99
C ARG A 173 5.87 -8.01 -19.65
N PHE A 174 6.71 -8.95 -20.11
CA PHE A 174 8.15 -9.04 -19.80
C PHE A 174 8.94 -9.29 -21.08
#